data_AF-A0A2N5H8P7-F1
#
_entry.id   AF-A0A2N5H8P7-F1
#
_cell.length_a   1.000
_cell.length_b   1.000
_cell.length_c   1.000
_cell.angle_alpha   90.00
_cell.angle_beta   90.00
_cell.angle_gamma   90.00
#
_symmetry.space_group_name_H-M   'P 1'
#
loop_
_entity.id
_entity.type
_entity.pdbx_description
1 polymer ?
#
loop_
_entity_poly.entity_id
_entity_poly.type
_entity_poly.pdbx_seq_one_letter_code
_entity_poly.pdbx_strand_id
1 'polypeptide(L)' 'MKPYEITNMIIDDDFAVEEYVTAEFVHENKNYSITFKKTDLEIINCWVFEQGTSLPANIPNEIIESIRDEIKKKI' A
#
# COMPACT_ATOMS: atom_id res chain seq x y z
N MET A 1 1.96 -18.91 7.07
CA MET A 1 1.94 -17.58 7.71
C MET A 1 1.70 -16.55 6.62
N LYS A 2 0.86 -15.54 6.86
CA LYS A 2 0.68 -14.48 5.85
C LYS A 2 2.03 -13.78 5.64
N PRO A 3 2.45 -13.51 4.39
CA PRO A 3 3.75 -12.91 4.13
C PRO A 3 3.82 -11.46 4.62
N TYR A 4 2.68 -10.79 4.82
CA TYR A 4 2.60 -9.42 5.33
C TYR A 4 1.39 -9.24 6.25
N GLU A 5 1.37 -8.12 6.98
CA GLU A 5 0.25 -7.67 7.80
C GLU A 5 -0.06 -6.20 7.51
N ILE A 6 -1.28 -5.87 7.08
CA ILE A 6 -1.71 -4.46 6.91
C ILE A 6 -1.96 -3.87 8.29
N THR A 7 -1.18 -2.86 8.64
CA THR A 7 -1.29 -2.15 9.92
C THR A 7 -2.23 -0.97 9.83
N ASN A 8 -2.32 -0.34 8.67
CA ASN A 8 -3.18 0.81 8.44
C ASN A 8 -3.60 0.91 6.96
N MET A 9 -4.76 1.52 6.71
CA MET A 9 -5.25 1.79 5.36
C MET A 9 -5.96 3.13 5.35
N ILE A 10 -5.52 4.01 4.46
CA ILE A 10 -6.03 5.36 4.28
C ILE A 10 -6.68 5.40 2.89
N ILE A 11 -7.98 5.66 2.84
CA ILE A 11 -8.74 5.82 1.60
C ILE A 11 -9.06 7.30 1.48
N ASP A 12 -8.55 7.93 0.41
CA ASP A 12 -8.93 9.28 0.05
C ASP A 12 -10.27 9.22 -0.72
N ASP A 13 -11.27 9.92 -0.19
CA ASP A 13 -12.65 10.01 -0.71
C ASP A 13 -12.98 11.46 -1.12
N ASP A 14 -11.97 12.32 -1.27
CA ASP A 14 -12.19 13.71 -1.68
C ASP A 14 -12.62 13.78 -3.16
N PHE A 15 -13.91 14.00 -3.36
CA PHE A 15 -14.63 14.02 -4.65
C PHE A 15 -14.08 15.00 -5.70
N ALA A 16 -13.12 15.85 -5.35
CA ALA A 16 -12.62 16.95 -6.18
C ALA A 16 -11.33 16.64 -6.96
N VAL A 17 -10.66 15.50 -6.71
CA VAL A 17 -9.31 15.20 -7.26
C VAL A 17 -9.10 13.71 -7.57
N GLU A 18 -7.93 13.36 -8.14
CA GLU A 18 -7.50 11.96 -8.24
C GLU A 18 -7.48 11.32 -6.85
N GLU A 19 -8.28 10.28 -6.65
CA GLU A 19 -8.40 9.57 -5.38
C GLU A 19 -7.29 8.51 -5.24
N TYR A 20 -6.78 8.36 -4.03
CA TYR A 20 -5.69 7.42 -3.72
C TYR A 20 -6.05 6.52 -2.54
N VAL A 21 -5.51 5.31 -2.54
CA VAL A 21 -5.56 4.39 -1.41
C VAL A 21 -4.13 4.08 -0.99
N THR A 22 -3.79 4.46 0.24
CA THR A 22 -2.49 4.16 0.83
C THR A 22 -2.66 3.03 1.84
N ALA A 23 -1.94 1.93 1.63
CA ALA A 23 -1.88 0.81 2.56
C ALA A 23 -0.51 0.76 3.22
N GLU A 24 -0.49 0.77 4.55
CA GLU A 24 0.71 0.55 5.35
C GLU A 24 0.71 -0.89 5.86
N PHE A 25 1.84 -1.57 5.70
CA PHE A 25 1.95 -2.98 6.03
C PHE A 25 3.35 -3.36 6.51
N VAL A 26 3.43 -4.40 7.33
CA VAL A 26 4.68 -4.98 7.80
C VAL A 26 5.00 -6.22 6.97
N HIS A 27 6.21 -6.28 6.45
CA HIS A 27 6.77 -7.45 5.75
C HIS A 27 8.22 -7.62 6.19
N GLU A 28 8.63 -8.85 6.58
CA GLU A 28 10.00 -9.15 7.02
C GLU A 28 10.55 -8.19 8.10
N ASN A 29 9.72 -7.83 9.10
CA ASN A 29 10.04 -6.87 10.17
C ASN A 29 10.36 -5.44 9.70
N LYS A 30 9.97 -5.09 8.47
CA LYS A 30 10.07 -3.74 7.92
C LYS A 30 8.68 -3.17 7.65
N ASN A 31 8.54 -1.86 7.86
CA ASN A 31 7.31 -1.15 7.57
C ASN A 31 7.36 -0.66 6.13
N TYR A 32 6.32 -0.95 5.37
CA TYR A 32 6.15 -0.51 4.01
C TYR A 32 4.89 0.33 3.90
N SER A 33 4.88 1.21 2.90
CA SER A 33 3.72 2.00 2.52
C SER A 33 3.61 1.93 1.01
N ILE A 34 2.44 1.54 0.51
CA ILE A 34 2.14 1.49 -0.92
C ILE A 34 0.92 2.35 -1.19
N THR A 35 1.03 3.22 -2.20
CA THR A 35 -0.07 4.08 -2.64
C THR A 35 -0.57 3.59 -3.99
N PHE A 36 -1.87 3.38 -4.07
CA PHE A 36 -2.57 3.03 -5.29
C PHE A 36 -3.47 4.18 -5.72
N LYS A 37 -3.65 4.33 -7.02
CA LYS A 37 -4.73 5.14 -7.57
C LYS A 37 -6.05 4.40 -7.37
N LYS A 38 -7.06 5.03 -6.79
CA LYS A 38 -8.31 4.33 -6.41
C LYS A 38 -9.10 3.83 -7.63
N THR A 39 -9.03 4.54 -8.76
CA THR A 39 -9.84 4.25 -9.95
C THR A 39 -9.47 2.93 -10.65
N ASP A 40 -8.19 2.57 -10.68
CA ASP A 40 -7.68 1.37 -11.36
C ASP A 40 -6.75 0.51 -10.50
N LEU A 41 -6.43 0.97 -9.29
CA LEU A 41 -5.46 0.35 -8.38
C LEU A 41 -4.07 0.20 -9.02
N GLU A 42 -3.72 1.16 -9.89
CA GLU A 42 -2.36 1.35 -10.37
C GLU A 42 -1.47 1.82 -9.22
N ILE A 43 -0.25 1.27 -9.13
CA ILE A 43 0.71 1.65 -8.09
C ILE A 43 1.30 3.00 -8.44
N ILE A 44 1.09 3.99 -7.58
CA ILE A 44 1.68 5.31 -7.72
C ILE A 44 3.09 5.31 -7.13
N ASN A 45 3.24 4.75 -5.93
CA ASN A 45 4.54 4.61 -5.28
C ASN A 45 4.54 3.49 -4.24
N CYS A 46 5.75 3.06 -3.88
CA CYS A 46 5.98 2.16 -2.77
C CYS A 46 7.22 2.61 -2.01
N TRP A 47 7.12 2.61 -0.69
CA TRP A 47 8.17 3.06 0.23
C TRP A 47 8.41 2.00 1.29
N VAL A 48 9.64 1.91 1.77
CA VAL A 48 10.02 1.19 2.99
C VAL A 48 10.55 2.21 3.98
N PHE A 49 10.08 2.09 5.21
CA PHE A 49 10.53 2.91 6.33
C PHE A 49 11.62 2.16 7.08
N GLU A 50 12.86 2.63 6.94
CA GLU A 50 14.03 2.09 7.64
C GLU A 50 14.85 3.26 8.22
N GLN A 51 15.35 3.09 9.45
CA GLN A 51 16.24 4.06 10.11
C GLN A 51 15.69 5.50 10.18
N GLY A 52 14.37 5.66 10.28
CA GLY A 52 13.73 6.98 10.38
C GLY A 52 13.57 7.71 9.04
N THR A 53 13.85 7.04 7.92
CA THR A 53 13.67 7.60 6.57
C THR A 53 12.81 6.68 5.71
N SER A 54 12.12 7.27 4.71
CA SER A 54 11.36 6.55 3.71
C SER A 54 12.17 6.43 2.43
N LEU A 55 12.46 5.20 2.01
CA LEU A 55 13.20 4.91 0.78
C LEU A 55 12.27 4.25 -0.24
N PRO A 56 12.44 4.52 -1.55
CA PRO A 56 11.68 3.81 -2.57
C PRO A 56 11.90 2.31 -2.41
N ALA A 57 10.82 1.56 -2.37
CA ALA A 57 10.86 0.12 -2.18
C ALA A 57 10.32 -0.60 -3.40
N ASN A 58 10.90 -1.75 -3.67
CA ASN A 58 10.31 -2.72 -4.58
C ASN A 58 9.87 -3.92 -3.74
N ILE A 59 8.60 -4.31 -3.87
CA ILE A 59 8.05 -5.47 -3.18
C ILE A 59 7.63 -6.53 -4.21
N PRO A 60 7.65 -7.82 -3.85
CA PRO A 60 7.21 -8.88 -4.74
C PRO A 60 5.79 -8.65 -5.26
N ASN A 61 5.57 -8.92 -6.55
CA ASN A 61 4.27 -8.72 -7.18
C ASN A 61 3.14 -9.52 -6.51
N GLU A 62 3.45 -10.68 -5.94
CA GLU A 62 2.48 -11.49 -5.19
C GLU A 62 1.92 -10.75 -3.96
N ILE A 63 2.75 -9.95 -3.28
CA ILE A 63 2.33 -9.13 -2.14
C ILE A 63 1.46 -7.96 -2.63
N ILE A 64 1.88 -7.31 -3.72
CA ILE A 64 1.13 -6.22 -4.35
C ILE A 64 -0.28 -6.67 -4.71
N GLU A 65 -0.42 -7.79 -5.44
CA GLU A 65 -1.73 -8.29 -5.85
C GLU A 65 -2.60 -8.67 -4.65
N SER A 66 -1.99 -9.27 -3.61
CA SER A 66 -2.72 -9.63 -2.39
C SER A 66 -3.22 -8.41 -1.62
N ILE A 67 -2.41 -7.34 -1.51
CA ILE A 67 -2.83 -6.06 -0.92
C ILE A 67 -3.93 -5.42 -1.77
N ARG A 68 -3.79 -5.46 -3.10
CA ARG A 68 -4.79 -4.94 -4.04
C ARG A 68 -6.14 -5.63 -3.84
N ASP A 69 -6.16 -6.95 -3.70
CA ASP A 69 -7.38 -7.71 -3.44
C ASP A 69 -8.00 -7.37 -2.07
N GLU A 70 -7.20 -7.08 -1.06
CA GLU A 70 -7.71 -6.61 0.24
C GLU A 70 -8.30 -5.20 0.15
N ILE A 71 -7.69 -4.30 -0.63
CA ILE A 71 -8.22 -2.95 -0.89
C ILE A 71 -9.56 -3.05 -1.63
N LYS A 72 -9.65 -3.86 -2.69
CA LYS A 72 -10.89 -4.07 -3.47
C LYS A 72 -12.08 -4.54 -2.63
N LYS A 73 -11.83 -5.22 -1.50
CA LYS A 73 -12.90 -5.66 -0.58
C LYS A 73 -13.40 -4.54 0.33
N LYS A 74 -12.67 -3.43 0.43
CA LYS A 74 -12.96 -2.31 1.33
C LYS A 74 -13.45 -1.05 0.63
N ILE A 75 -13.19 -0.90 -0.66
CA ILE A 75 -13.74 0.16 -1.52
C ILE A 75 -15.03 -0.27 -2.21
#